data_AF-A0A8X6QTW5-F1
#
_entry.id   AF-A0A8X6QTW5-F1
#
_cell.length_a   1.000
_cell.length_b   1.000
_cell.length_c   1.000
_cell.angle_alpha   90.00
_cell.angle_beta   90.00
_cell.angle_gamma   90.00
#
_symmetry.space_group_name_H-M   'P 1'
#
loop_
_entity.id
_entity.type
_entity.pdbx_description
1 polymer ?
#
loop_
_entity_poly.entity_id
_entity_poly.type
_entity_poly.pdbx_seq_one_letter_code
_entity_poly.pdbx_strand_id
1 'polypeptide(L)'
;MTARLGNYLQGLFPDFAKQMFLRSDSQIVFHLLRASSKIWKPFVANRVAQVLALTLAEYWGHCSGSDNPADLTTRGKSAGKILSYSV
;
A
#
# COMPACT_ATOMS: atom_id res chain seq x y z
N MET A 1 2.01 6.05 -1.72
CA MET A 1 1.31 6.28 -2.99
C MET A 1 0.07 5.39 -3.11
N THR A 2 0.21 4.09 -2.78
CA THR A 2 -0.86 3.07 -2.81
C THR A 2 -2.15 3.46 -2.08
N ALA A 3 -2.07 4.08 -0.89
CA ALA A 3 -3.26 4.52 -0.14
C ALA A 3 -4.13 5.53 -0.91
N ARG A 4 -3.48 6.52 -1.55
CA ARG A 4 -4.18 7.58 -2.29
C ARG A 4 -4.78 7.05 -3.58
N LEU A 5 -4.03 6.22 -4.31
CA LEU A 5 -4.50 5.58 -5.53
C LEU A 5 -5.67 4.63 -5.24
N GLY A 6 -5.57 3.81 -4.19
CA GLY A 6 -6.65 2.91 -3.77
C GLY A 6 -7.93 3.66 -3.43
N ASN A 7 -7.84 4.70 -2.58
CA ASN A 7 -8.99 5.55 -2.25
C ASN A 7 -9.62 6.22 -3.48
N TYR A 8 -8.79 6.68 -4.43
CA TYR A 8 -9.27 7.29 -5.67
C TYR A 8 -10.02 6.27 -6.56
N LEU A 9 -9.46 5.08 -6.75
CA LEU A 9 -10.08 4.02 -7.55
C LEU A 9 -11.38 3.52 -6.92
N GLN A 10 -11.45 3.43 -5.59
CA GLN A 10 -12.65 3.05 -4.88
C GLN A 10 -13.79 4.07 -5.08
N GLY A 11 -13.46 5.36 -5.14
CA GLY A 11 -14.44 6.41 -5.46
C GLY A 11 -14.91 6.40 -6.92
N LEU A 12 -14.04 6.00 -7.86
CA LEU A 12 -14.39 5.93 -9.28
C LEU A 12 -15.18 4.67 -9.67
N PHE A 13 -14.89 3.55 -9.01
CA PHE A 13 -15.45 2.23 -9.35
C PHE A 13 -16.00 1.53 -8.09
N PRO A 14 -17.03 2.09 -7.43
CA PRO A 14 -17.55 1.55 -6.17
C PRO A 14 -18.02 0.09 -6.28
N ASP A 15 -18.61 -0.30 -7.43
CA ASP A 15 -19.07 -1.67 -7.66
C ASP A 15 -17.93 -2.67 -7.90
N PHE A 16 -16.79 -2.20 -8.42
CA PHE A 16 -15.61 -3.02 -8.71
C PHE A 16 -14.66 -3.11 -7.50
N ALA A 17 -14.74 -2.14 -6.59
CA ALA A 17 -13.88 -2.01 -5.41
C ALA A 17 -14.54 -2.58 -4.13
N LYS A 18 -15.34 -3.64 -4.24
CA LYS A 18 -15.92 -4.34 -3.08
C LYS A 18 -14.86 -4.90 -2.13
N GLN A 19 -13.67 -5.21 -2.64
CA GLN A 19 -12.56 -5.71 -1.84
C GLN A 19 -11.24 -5.14 -2.38
N MET A 20 -10.57 -4.34 -1.56
CA MET A 20 -9.31 -3.70 -1.91
C MET A 20 -8.17 -4.30 -1.08
N PHE A 21 -7.15 -4.83 -1.76
CA PHE A 21 -5.94 -5.35 -1.13
C PHE A 21 -4.76 -4.43 -1.44
N LEU A 22 -4.16 -3.87 -0.40
CA LEU A 22 -3.01 -2.99 -0.48
C LEU A 22 -1.79 -3.75 0.04
N ARG A 23 -0.65 -3.67 -0.63
CA ARG A 23 0.58 -4.34 -0.18
C ARG A 23 1.74 -3.37 0.03
N SER A 24 2.56 -3.68 1.02
CA SER A 24 3.85 -3.04 1.27
C SER A 24 4.91 -4.11 1.50
N ASP A 25 6.12 -3.85 1.01
CA ASP A 25 7.32 -4.66 1.26
C ASP A 25 8.05 -4.34 2.56
N SER A 26 7.62 -3.28 3.24
CA SER A 26 8.18 -2.91 4.53
C SER A 26 7.39 -3.58 5.66
N GLN A 27 8.01 -4.59 6.28
CA GLN A 27 7.48 -5.18 7.51
C GLN A 27 7.26 -4.13 8.61
N ILE A 28 8.13 -3.12 8.69
CA ILE A 28 7.98 -2.02 9.65
C ILE A 28 6.67 -1.26 9.40
N VAL A 29 6.39 -0.90 8.14
CA VAL A 29 5.13 -0.23 7.78
C VAL A 29 3.92 -1.10 8.11
N PHE A 30 3.97 -2.40 7.79
CA PHE A 30 2.90 -3.33 8.10
C PHE A 30 2.56 -3.36 9.60
N HIS A 31 3.58 -3.42 10.46
CA HIS A 31 3.38 -3.40 11.91
C HIS A 31 2.90 -2.04 12.42
N LEU A 32 3.45 -0.94 11.89
CA LEU A 32 3.04 0.42 12.27
C LEU A 32 1.57 0.68 11.95
N LEU A 33 1.04 0.19 10.83
CA LEU A 33 -0.37 0.37 10.47
C LEU A 33 -1.32 -0.36 11.43
N ARG A 34 -0.85 -1.40 12.14
CA ARG A 34 -1.65 -2.22 13.06
C ARG A 34 -1.43 -1.93 14.54
N ALA A 35 -0.41 -1.14 14.88
CA ALA A 35 -0.02 -0.90 16.26
C ALA A 35 -0.65 0.38 16.86
N SER A 36 -0.75 0.42 18.18
CA SER A 36 -1.22 1.57 18.97
C SER A 36 -0.07 2.56 19.23
N SER A 37 -0.25 3.83 18.85
CA SER A 37 0.84 4.79 18.56
C SER A 37 1.41 5.61 19.74
N LYS A 38 1.44 5.09 20.97
CA LYS A 38 1.79 5.92 22.14
C LYS A 38 3.23 6.47 22.19
N ILE A 39 4.15 5.96 21.38
CA ILE A 39 5.60 6.26 21.50
C ILE A 39 6.28 6.58 20.17
N TRP A 40 5.53 6.92 19.11
CA TRP A 40 6.14 7.19 17.81
C TRP A 40 6.65 8.62 17.68
N LYS A 41 7.74 8.79 16.92
CA LYS A 41 8.18 10.12 16.48
C LYS A 41 7.04 10.81 15.71
N PRO A 42 6.84 12.14 15.84
CA PRO A 42 5.74 12.86 15.20
C PRO A 42 5.63 12.61 13.69
N PHE A 43 6.75 12.51 12.98
CA PHE A 43 6.76 12.20 11.56
C PHE A 43 6.10 10.85 11.24
N VAL A 44 6.42 9.80 12.00
CA VAL A 44 5.88 8.45 11.79
C VAL A 44 4.39 8.43 12.13
N ALA A 45 4.00 9.02 13.27
CA ALA A 45 2.60 9.13 13.68
C ALA A 45 1.76 9.84 12.62
N ASN A 46 2.23 10.99 12.12
CA ASN A 46 1.51 11.76 11.11
C ASN A 46 1.37 11.00 9.79
N ARG A 47 2.39 10.22 9.39
CA ARG A 47 2.33 9.41 8.15
C ARG A 47 1.37 8.24 8.29
N VAL A 48 1.40 7.53 9.41
CA VAL A 48 0.47 6.43 9.68
C VAL A 48 -0.97 6.97 9.73
N ALA A 49 -1.20 8.09 10.42
CA ALA A 49 -2.52 8.73 10.47
C ALA A 49 -3.04 9.11 9.07
N GLN A 50 -2.20 9.68 8.19
CA GLN A 50 -2.61 9.99 6.82
C GLN A 50 -3.00 8.75 6.00
N VAL A 51 -2.33 7.61 6.21
CA VAL A 51 -2.66 6.37 5.50
C VAL A 51 -3.97 5.80 6.02
N LEU A 52 -4.15 5.78 7.35
CA LEU A 52 -5.34 5.26 8.00
C LEU A 52 -6.58 6.16 7.81
N ALA A 53 -6.38 7.45 7.54
CA ALA A 53 -7.46 8.36 7.15
C ALA A 53 -8.05 8.07 5.75
N LEU A 54 -7.31 7.34 4.91
CA LEU A 54 -7.72 7.01 3.54
C LEU A 54 -8.08 5.54 3.35
N THR A 55 -7.59 4.65 4.21
CA THR A 55 -7.70 3.20 4.04
C THR A 55 -7.70 2.51 5.40
N LEU A 56 -8.36 1.37 5.53
CA LEU A 56 -8.31 0.59 6.78
C LEU A 56 -7.03 -0.22 6.89
N ALA A 57 -6.49 -0.36 8.10
CA ALA A 57 -5.30 -1.17 8.37
C ALA A 57 -5.46 -2.64 7.89
N GLU A 58 -6.69 -3.15 7.93
CA GLU A 58 -7.06 -4.50 7.50
C GLU A 58 -6.81 -4.74 6.00
N TYR A 59 -6.89 -3.69 5.19
CA TYR A 59 -6.66 -3.78 3.75
C TYR A 59 -5.18 -3.97 3.41
N TRP A 60 -4.27 -3.73 4.38
CA TRP A 60 -2.84 -3.81 4.17
C TRP A 60 -2.29 -5.20 4.48
N GLY A 61 -1.56 -5.77 3.52
CA GLY A 61 -0.75 -6.97 3.64
C GLY A 61 0.73 -6.69 3.40
N HIS A 62 1.58 -7.61 3.87
CA HIS A 62 3.00 -7.61 3.53
C HIS A 62 3.24 -8.41 2.24
N CYS A 63 4.13 -7.94 1.37
CA CYS A 63 4.71 -8.72 0.27
C CYS A 63 6.24 -8.72 0.38
N SER A 64 6.93 -9.68 -0.22
CA SER A 64 8.38 -9.52 -0.36
C SER A 64 8.68 -8.37 -1.34
N GLY A 65 9.88 -7.78 -1.28
CA GLY A 65 10.27 -6.75 -2.26
C GLY A 65 10.30 -7.28 -3.70
N SER A 66 10.61 -8.57 -3.91
CA SER A 66 10.55 -9.22 -5.23
C SER A 66 9.12 -9.36 -5.76
N ASP A 67 8.14 -9.47 -4.86
CA ASP A 67 6.72 -9.60 -5.20
C ASP A 67 5.98 -8.26 -5.14
N ASN A 68 6.69 -7.16 -4.87
CA ASN A 68 6.08 -5.84 -4.81
C ASN A 68 6.00 -5.26 -6.23
N PRO A 69 4.80 -5.19 -6.85
CA PRO A 69 4.66 -4.65 -8.20
C PRO A 69 5.04 -3.16 -8.27
N ALA A 70 5.00 -2.44 -7.15
CA ALA A 70 5.48 -1.06 -7.09
C ALA A 70 6.99 -0.96 -7.28
N ASP A 71 7.76 -1.98 -6.86
CA ASP A 71 9.22 -1.99 -6.99
C ASP A 71 9.67 -2.17 -8.45
N LEU A 72 8.86 -2.88 -9.26
CA LEU A 72 9.08 -3.01 -10.70
C LEU A 72 8.98 -1.67 -11.42
N THR A 73 8.03 -0.83 -11.00
CA THR A 73 7.79 0.49 -11.62
C THR A 73 8.80 1.53 -11.14
N THR A 74 9.24 1.50 -9.88
CA THR A 74 10.25 2.42 -9.35
C THR A 74 11.66 2.13 -9.87
N ARG A 75 11.97 0.88 -10.23
CA ARG A 75 13.27 0.48 -10.80
C ARG A 75 13.41 0.74 -12.30
N GLY A 76 12.44 1.40 -12.94
CA GLY A 76 12.49 1.74 -14.37
C GLY A 76 12.49 0.51 -15.29
N LYS A 77 11.83 -0.58 -14.89
CA LYS A 77 11.69 -1.76 -15.76
C LYS A 77 10.86 -1.42 -16.99
N SER A 78 11.23 -1.95 -18.15
CA SER A 78 10.47 -1.76 -19.38
C SER A 78 9.06 -2.34 -19.24
N ALA A 79 8.09 -1.74 -19.94
CA ALA A 79 6.69 -2.18 -19.89
C ALA A 79 6.51 -3.67 -20.20
N GLY A 80 7.30 -4.23 -21.13
CA GLY A 80 7.30 -5.66 -21.45
C GLY A 80 7.68 -6.56 -20.28
N LYS A 81 8.57 -6.10 -19.39
CA LYS A 81 8.98 -6.83 -18.18
C LYS A 81 7.99 -6.66 -17.03
N ILE A 82 7.11 -5.67 -17.08
CA ILE A 82 5.99 -5.54 -16.13
C ILE A 82 4.89 -6.54 -16.51
N LEU A 83 4.60 -6.68 -17.81
CA LEU A 83 3.58 -7.61 -18.32
C LEU A 83 3.87 -9.09 -18.01
N SER A 84 5.13 -9.48 -17.91
CA SER A 84 5.53 -10.87 -17.62
C SER A 84 5.36 -11.29 -16.15
N TYR A 85 5.07 -10.36 -15.24
CA TYR A 85 4.87 -10.63 -13.80
C TYR A 85 3.39 -10.81 -13.43
N SER A 86 2.46 -10.68 -14.39
CA SER A 86 1.02 -10.78 -14.16
C SER A 86 0.45 -12.20 -14.38
N VAL A 87 1.20 -13.24 -14.01
CA VAL A 87 0.73 -14.64 -14.03
C VAL A 87 0.56 -15.15 -12.61
#